data_AF-A0A815RHE0-F1
#
_entry.id   AF-A0A815RHE0-F1
#
_cell.length_a   1.000
_cell.length_b   1.000
_cell.length_c   1.000
_cell.angle_alpha   90.00
_cell.angle_beta   90.00
_cell.angle_gamma   90.00
#
_symmetry.space_group_name_H-M   'P 1'
#
loop_
_entity.id
_entity.type
_entity.pdbx_description
1 polymer ?
#
loop_
_entity_poly.entity_id
_entity_poly.type
_entity_poly.pdbx_seq_one_letter_code
_entity_poly.pdbx_strand_id
1 'polypeptide(L)'
;MFVILTLVFVSLLVLYVKYKHFTSRRSIPSIPGHFLFGNLLQSGLLRGTSILQVYTSFKNQLGDIYEINLGFLHAIVVGDIDDVQHIFSHRHIYDQSDWVVELLGVLIPDGLITLKGTKFKRHASITTPLFRHGKIISNFDLIIDCTDELLNNWRSSSSDHIHCDILQQCQNLVMEIFGFIGFDYDFGTLRGTDNNELAQALKNYIGTWEFGSYLPSFLFGAYLKLSPKCRRTHTTIKRHLYRMIEQELIETPESRAQRKKTSLIASLVASLQTDEQAEERKSEEEKKGLTRREILGEMLMFLIAGF
;
A
#
# COMPACT_ATOMS: atom_id res chain seq x y z
N MET A 1 -8.47 -43.21 4.80
CA MET A 1 -7.57 -43.09 5.96
C MET A 1 -6.68 -41.85 5.89
N PHE A 2 -5.89 -41.65 4.83
CA PHE A 2 -5.02 -40.46 4.67
C PHE A 2 -5.76 -39.12 4.76
N VAL A 3 -6.89 -38.95 4.09
CA VAL A 3 -7.69 -37.70 4.13
C VAL A 3 -8.21 -37.39 5.54
N ILE A 4 -8.58 -38.41 6.31
CA ILE A 4 -9.07 -38.24 7.68
C ILE A 4 -7.89 -37.83 8.59
N LEU A 5 -6.73 -38.46 8.41
CA LEU A 5 -5.54 -38.15 9.17
C LEU A 5 -5.03 -36.72 8.90
N THR A 6 -5.08 -36.26 7.65
CA THR A 6 -4.71 -34.89 7.30
C THR A 6 -5.69 -33.88 7.86
N LEU A 7 -7.00 -34.13 7.80
CA LEU A 7 -8.00 -33.25 8.41
C LEU A 7 -7.85 -33.16 9.93
N VAL A 8 -7.59 -34.28 10.61
CA VAL A 8 -7.34 -34.30 12.07
C VAL A 8 -6.07 -33.53 12.41
N PHE A 9 -4.99 -33.73 11.66
CA PHE A 9 -3.73 -33.01 11.86
C PHE A 9 -3.91 -31.50 11.65
N VAL A 10 -4.59 -31.08 10.58
CA VAL A 10 -4.91 -29.67 10.32
C VAL A 10 -5.79 -29.10 11.43
N SER A 11 -6.80 -29.84 11.88
CA SER A 11 -7.67 -29.43 12.99
C SER A 11 -6.87 -29.23 14.29
N LEU A 12 -6.03 -30.20 14.67
CA LEU A 12 -5.17 -30.09 15.85
C LEU A 12 -4.15 -28.95 15.74
N LEU A 13 -3.59 -28.72 14.55
CA LEU A 13 -2.69 -27.60 14.28
C LEU A 13 -3.41 -26.26 14.44
N VAL A 14 -4.62 -26.12 13.89
CA VAL A 14 -5.47 -24.93 14.05
C VAL A 14 -5.79 -24.71 15.52
N LEU A 15 -6.16 -25.77 16.26
CA LEU A 15 -6.41 -25.70 17.69
C LEU A 15 -5.17 -25.27 18.49
N TYR A 16 -3.99 -25.81 18.16
CA TYR A 16 -2.73 -25.47 18.81
C TYR A 16 -2.33 -24.01 18.56
N VAL A 17 -2.33 -23.56 17.30
CA VAL A 17 -2.03 -22.18 16.93
C VAL A 17 -2.98 -21.22 17.64
N LYS A 18 -4.26 -21.59 17.69
CA LYS A 18 -5.30 -20.81 18.36
C LYS A 18 -5.10 -20.73 19.87
N TYR A 19 -4.82 -21.86 20.52
CA TYR A 19 -4.53 -21.88 21.95
C TYR A 19 -3.31 -21.03 22.30
N LYS A 20 -2.25 -21.12 21.47
CA LYS A 20 -0.98 -20.44 21.71
C LYS A 20 -1.01 -18.93 21.42
N HIS A 21 -1.72 -18.50 20.38
CA HIS A 21 -1.64 -17.12 19.88
C HIS A 21 -2.94 -16.30 19.99
N PHE A 22 -4.09 -16.95 20.21
CA PHE A 22 -5.42 -16.32 20.17
C PHE A 22 -6.22 -16.56 21.46
N THR A 23 -5.55 -16.95 22.55
CA THR A 23 -6.16 -16.98 23.88
C THR A 23 -6.29 -15.55 24.40
N SER A 24 -7.54 -15.14 24.64
CA SER A 24 -7.84 -13.78 25.10
C SER A 24 -7.11 -13.48 26.39
N ARG A 25 -6.43 -12.33 26.43
CA ARG A 25 -5.72 -11.91 27.64
C ARG A 25 -6.75 -11.37 28.61
N ARG A 26 -7.00 -12.10 29.71
CA ARG A 26 -8.03 -11.79 30.73
C ARG A 26 -7.97 -10.36 31.28
N SER A 27 -6.85 -9.65 31.11
CA SER A 27 -6.64 -8.27 31.56
C SER A 27 -7.17 -7.21 30.59
N ILE A 28 -7.52 -7.54 29.35
CA ILE A 28 -7.97 -6.59 28.32
C ILE A 28 -9.44 -6.85 27.99
N PRO A 29 -10.31 -5.83 27.97
CA PRO A 29 -11.71 -6.00 27.57
C PRO A 29 -11.85 -6.62 26.18
N SER A 30 -12.72 -7.63 26.04
CA SER A 30 -13.01 -8.27 24.76
C SER A 30 -14.46 -8.74 24.71
N ILE A 31 -15.07 -8.72 23.51
CA ILE A 31 -16.37 -9.37 23.30
C ILE A 31 -16.11 -10.86 23.03
N PRO A 32 -16.81 -11.78 23.71
CA PRO A 32 -16.73 -13.20 23.40
C PRO A 32 -17.14 -13.45 21.93
N GLY A 33 -16.24 -14.06 21.17
CA GLY A 33 -16.44 -14.38 19.76
C GLY A 33 -16.70 -15.86 19.50
N HIS A 34 -17.08 -16.18 18.27
CA HIS A 34 -17.15 -17.55 17.77
C HIS A 34 -15.81 -18.26 17.96
N PHE A 35 -15.82 -19.59 18.19
CA PHE A 35 -14.60 -20.35 18.38
C PHE A 35 -13.61 -20.11 17.24
N LEU A 36 -13.86 -20.53 16.00
CA LEU A 36 -12.84 -20.39 14.93
C LEU A 36 -12.64 -18.98 14.37
N PHE A 37 -13.67 -18.14 14.40
CA PHE A 37 -13.69 -16.88 13.65
C PHE A 37 -13.64 -15.64 14.54
N GLY A 38 -13.57 -15.84 15.86
CA GLY A 38 -13.66 -14.76 16.83
C GLY A 38 -14.90 -13.90 16.58
N ASN A 39 -14.68 -12.60 16.53
CA ASN A 39 -15.66 -11.57 16.31
C ASN A 39 -15.97 -11.32 14.82
N LEU A 40 -15.34 -12.03 13.88
CA LEU A 40 -15.54 -11.79 12.44
C LEU A 40 -17.01 -11.96 12.02
N LEU A 41 -17.66 -13.05 12.46
CA LEU A 41 -19.04 -13.35 12.08
C LEU A 41 -20.06 -12.36 12.67
N GLN A 42 -19.81 -11.84 13.87
CA GLN A 42 -20.69 -10.88 14.55
C GLN A 42 -20.41 -9.42 14.18
N SER A 43 -19.20 -9.11 13.69
CA SER A 43 -18.79 -7.76 13.31
C SER A 43 -19.59 -7.19 12.13
N GLY A 44 -20.21 -8.05 11.31
CA GLY A 44 -20.88 -7.64 10.09
C GLY A 44 -19.94 -7.32 8.92
N LEU A 45 -18.61 -7.47 9.07
CA LEU A 45 -17.64 -7.26 7.98
C LEU A 45 -18.00 -8.08 6.72
N LEU A 46 -18.34 -9.35 6.90
CA LEU A 46 -18.75 -10.25 5.81
C LEU A 46 -20.11 -9.87 5.18
N ARG A 47 -20.87 -8.96 5.82
CA ARG A 47 -22.16 -8.43 5.35
C ARG A 47 -22.04 -7.02 4.78
N GLY A 48 -20.83 -6.48 4.65
CA GLY A 48 -20.58 -5.15 4.09
C GLY A 48 -20.49 -4.02 5.11
N THR A 49 -20.49 -4.31 6.42
CA THR A 49 -20.17 -3.30 7.43
C THR A 49 -18.73 -2.84 7.26
N SER A 50 -18.49 -1.53 7.30
CA SER A 50 -17.13 -0.99 7.20
C SER A 50 -16.31 -1.31 8.46
N ILE A 51 -14.99 -1.46 8.32
CA ILE A 51 -14.10 -1.70 9.47
C ILE A 51 -14.17 -0.56 10.51
N LEU A 52 -14.39 0.68 10.06
CA LEU A 52 -14.55 1.84 10.95
C LEU A 52 -15.80 1.73 11.82
N GLN A 53 -16.93 1.25 11.27
CA GLN A 53 -18.15 0.99 12.04
C GLN A 53 -17.93 -0.13 13.06
N VAL A 54 -17.15 -1.15 12.70
CA VAL A 54 -16.77 -2.21 13.64
C VAL A 54 -15.94 -1.64 14.78
N TYR A 55 -14.91 -0.85 14.49
CA TYR A 55 -14.11 -0.21 15.54
C TYR A 55 -14.93 0.73 16.42
N THR A 56 -15.81 1.52 15.82
CA THR A 56 -16.70 2.43 16.56
C THR A 56 -17.62 1.66 17.51
N SER A 57 -18.23 0.56 17.03
CA SER A 57 -19.15 -0.23 17.86
C SER A 57 -18.45 -0.97 18.99
N PHE A 58 -17.21 -1.42 18.79
CA PHE A 58 -16.39 -2.03 19.84
C PHE A 58 -15.91 -0.99 20.85
N LYS A 59 -15.40 0.17 20.38
CA LYS A 59 -15.00 1.29 21.23
C LYS A 59 -16.13 1.73 22.17
N ASN A 60 -17.34 1.88 21.63
CA ASN A 60 -18.51 2.29 22.41
C ASN A 60 -18.90 1.28 23.52
N GLN A 61 -18.55 0.00 23.37
CA GLN A 61 -18.88 -1.05 24.33
C GLN A 61 -17.75 -1.35 25.32
N LEU A 62 -16.50 -1.26 24.88
CA LEU A 62 -15.33 -1.73 25.61
C LEU A 62 -14.39 -0.61 26.08
N GLY A 63 -14.60 0.62 25.61
CA GLY A 63 -13.71 1.76 25.88
C GLY A 63 -12.57 1.89 24.87
N ASP A 64 -11.52 2.61 25.26
CA ASP A 64 -10.42 2.99 24.36
C ASP A 64 -9.37 1.89 24.14
N ILE A 65 -9.30 0.88 25.01
CA ILE A 65 -8.39 -0.26 24.87
C ILE A 65 -9.19 -1.55 24.89
N TYR A 66 -9.11 -2.31 23.80
CA TYR A 66 -9.83 -3.57 23.70
C TYR A 66 -9.15 -4.57 22.76
N GLU A 67 -9.50 -5.83 22.94
CA GLU A 67 -9.04 -6.93 22.07
C GLU A 67 -10.10 -7.23 21.01
N ILE A 68 -9.66 -7.36 19.76
CA ILE A 68 -10.49 -7.81 18.64
C ILE A 68 -9.87 -9.03 17.96
N ASN A 69 -10.70 -10.06 17.76
CA ASN A 69 -10.32 -11.26 17.02
C ASN A 69 -11.15 -11.32 15.74
N LEU A 70 -10.54 -11.15 14.57
CA LEU A 70 -11.18 -11.24 13.26
C LEU A 70 -10.71 -12.50 12.51
N GLY A 71 -10.81 -13.66 13.16
CA GLY A 71 -10.40 -14.95 12.61
C GLY A 71 -8.89 -15.14 12.66
N PHE A 72 -8.18 -14.74 11.61
CA PHE A 72 -6.71 -14.86 11.53
C PHE A 72 -5.99 -13.65 12.13
N LEU A 73 -6.70 -12.55 12.30
CA LEU A 73 -6.17 -11.32 12.90
C LEU A 73 -6.59 -11.25 14.36
N HIS A 74 -5.62 -11.25 15.26
CA HIS A 74 -5.81 -10.96 16.68
C HIS A 74 -5.06 -9.69 17.03
N ALA A 75 -5.78 -8.66 17.43
CA ALA A 75 -5.21 -7.34 17.64
C ALA A 75 -5.74 -6.72 18.93
N ILE A 76 -4.88 -5.95 19.59
CA ILE A 76 -5.27 -5.01 20.62
C ILE A 76 -5.45 -3.66 19.91
N VAL A 77 -6.63 -3.08 20.03
CA VAL A 77 -6.94 -1.75 19.54
C VAL A 77 -6.72 -0.77 20.68
N VAL A 78 -5.99 0.29 20.38
CA VAL A 78 -5.66 1.38 21.31
C VAL A 78 -6.16 2.67 20.67
N GLY A 79 -7.07 3.35 21.34
CA GLY A 79 -7.74 4.55 20.85
C GLY A 79 -7.51 5.80 21.70
N ASP A 80 -6.85 5.66 22.85
CA ASP A 80 -6.42 6.80 23.66
C ASP A 80 -5.21 7.49 23.01
N ILE A 81 -5.21 8.82 23.00
CA ILE A 81 -4.21 9.60 22.26
C ILE A 81 -2.82 9.50 22.89
N ASP A 82 -2.73 9.44 24.22
CA ASP A 82 -1.45 9.38 24.94
C ASP A 82 -0.82 8.00 24.76
N ASP A 83 -1.63 6.94 24.81
CA ASP A 83 -1.18 5.57 24.53
C ASP A 83 -0.76 5.40 23.07
N VAL A 84 -1.52 5.94 22.12
CA VAL A 84 -1.17 5.93 20.69
C VAL A 84 0.16 6.66 20.48
N GLN A 85 0.34 7.85 21.06
CA GLN A 85 1.59 8.59 20.99
C GLN A 85 2.75 7.79 21.58
N HIS A 86 2.54 7.13 22.73
CA HIS A 86 3.54 6.27 23.36
C HIS A 86 3.98 5.16 22.40
N ILE A 87 3.04 4.44 21.80
CA ILE A 87 3.32 3.33 20.86
C ILE A 87 4.13 3.82 19.66
N PHE A 88 3.70 4.91 19.01
CA PHE A 88 4.39 5.42 17.82
C PHE A 88 5.76 6.04 18.12
N SER A 89 5.97 6.55 19.34
CA SER A 89 7.25 7.12 19.78
C SER A 89 8.26 6.05 20.18
N HIS A 90 7.81 4.87 20.64
CA HIS A 90 8.65 3.77 21.12
C HIS A 90 8.76 2.63 20.11
N ARG A 91 9.17 2.94 18.87
CA ARG A 91 9.31 1.93 17.79
C ARG A 91 10.29 0.78 18.08
N HIS A 92 11.19 0.94 19.04
CA HIS A 92 12.10 -0.11 19.48
C HIS A 92 11.40 -1.17 20.35
N ILE A 93 10.24 -0.83 20.92
CA ILE A 93 9.35 -1.73 21.68
C ILE A 93 8.24 -2.24 20.75
N TYR A 94 7.64 -1.32 19.99
CA TYR A 94 6.54 -1.58 19.07
C TYR A 94 6.99 -1.45 17.63
N ASP A 95 7.50 -2.54 17.07
CA ASP A 95 7.78 -2.60 15.63
C ASP A 95 6.52 -3.02 14.86
N GLN A 96 6.54 -2.81 13.55
CA GLN A 96 5.46 -3.22 12.66
C GLN A 96 5.19 -4.72 12.80
N SER A 97 3.93 -5.16 12.69
CA SER A 97 3.58 -6.58 12.76
C SER A 97 4.11 -7.36 11.55
N ASP A 98 4.68 -8.55 11.76
CA ASP A 98 5.11 -9.45 10.67
C ASP A 98 3.94 -9.79 9.74
N TRP A 99 2.75 -10.00 10.29
CA TRP A 99 1.55 -10.28 9.49
C TRP A 99 1.23 -9.14 8.52
N VAL A 100 1.34 -7.89 8.98
CA VAL A 100 1.11 -6.70 8.14
C VAL A 100 2.16 -6.64 7.03
N VAL A 101 3.43 -6.88 7.36
CA VAL A 101 4.53 -6.91 6.39
C VAL A 101 4.35 -8.01 5.34
N GLU A 102 3.99 -9.23 5.76
CA GLU A 102 3.73 -10.33 4.84
C GLU A 102 2.53 -10.06 3.93
N LEU A 103 1.43 -9.56 4.49
CA LEU A 103 0.22 -9.25 3.73
C LEU A 103 0.48 -8.14 2.69
N LEU A 104 1.10 -7.03 3.11
CA LEU A 104 1.46 -5.95 2.21
C LEU A 104 2.50 -6.38 1.18
N GLY A 105 3.50 -7.19 1.58
CA GLY A 105 4.59 -7.65 0.73
C GLY A 105 4.16 -8.59 -0.40
N VAL A 106 3.00 -9.25 -0.26
CA VAL A 106 2.37 -10.02 -1.35
C VAL A 106 1.99 -9.11 -2.52
N LEU A 107 1.54 -7.90 -2.23
CA LEU A 107 1.21 -6.91 -3.26
C LEU A 107 2.42 -6.07 -3.61
N ILE A 108 2.98 -5.34 -2.65
CA ILE A 108 4.01 -4.31 -2.85
C ILE A 108 5.35 -4.85 -2.32
N PRO A 109 6.02 -5.80 -3.02
CA PRO A 109 7.29 -6.32 -2.55
C PRO A 109 8.33 -5.22 -2.54
N ASP A 110 9.14 -5.17 -1.48
CA ASP A 110 10.24 -4.21 -1.31
C ASP A 110 9.84 -2.73 -1.24
N GLY A 111 8.54 -2.39 -1.17
CA GLY A 111 8.11 -1.02 -0.89
C GLY A 111 8.28 -0.68 0.59
N LEU A 112 8.59 0.59 0.91
CA LEU A 112 8.95 1.04 2.26
C LEU A 112 8.03 0.54 3.39
N ILE A 113 6.72 0.46 3.14
CA ILE A 113 5.70 0.00 4.10
C ILE A 113 5.81 -1.50 4.47
N THR A 114 6.63 -2.26 3.74
CA THR A 114 6.85 -3.70 3.93
C THR A 114 8.22 -4.03 4.51
N LEU A 115 8.99 -3.00 4.89
CA LEU A 115 10.38 -3.16 5.31
C LEU A 115 10.54 -2.91 6.81
N LYS A 116 11.49 -3.61 7.42
CA LYS A 116 11.89 -3.43 8.82
C LYS A 116 13.40 -3.25 8.97
N GLY A 117 13.82 -2.82 10.15
CA GLY A 117 15.22 -2.80 10.55
C GLY A 117 16.13 -1.97 9.65
N THR A 118 17.30 -2.52 9.31
CA THR A 118 18.35 -1.87 8.51
C THR A 118 17.88 -1.56 7.09
N LYS A 119 17.14 -2.49 6.47
CA LYS A 119 16.60 -2.31 5.12
C LYS A 119 15.59 -1.16 5.06
N PHE A 120 14.68 -1.07 6.04
CA PHE A 120 13.78 0.10 6.17
C PHE A 120 14.58 1.41 6.30
N LYS A 121 15.59 1.45 7.17
CA LYS A 121 16.42 2.65 7.36
C LYS A 121 17.11 3.09 6.07
N ARG A 122 17.65 2.15 5.29
CA ARG A 122 18.29 2.40 3.98
C ARG A 122 17.30 2.96 2.97
N HIS A 123 16.14 2.33 2.83
CA HIS A 123 15.11 2.80 1.90
C HIS A 123 14.58 4.18 2.32
N ALA A 124 14.25 4.36 3.61
CA ALA A 124 13.73 5.62 4.15
C ALA A 124 14.72 6.78 3.98
N SER A 125 16.02 6.55 4.14
CA SER A 125 17.03 7.60 3.98
C SER A 125 17.14 8.10 2.53
N ILE A 126 16.77 7.26 1.55
CA ILE A 126 16.74 7.61 0.12
C ILE A 126 15.41 8.23 -0.27
N THR A 127 14.28 7.66 0.19
CA THR A 127 12.93 8.05 -0.25
C THR A 127 12.36 9.25 0.50
N THR A 128 12.52 9.32 1.83
CA THR A 128 11.92 10.39 2.65
C THR A 128 12.38 11.80 2.23
N PRO A 129 13.67 12.04 1.90
CA PRO A 129 14.10 13.36 1.44
C PRO A 129 13.41 13.85 0.17
N LEU A 130 12.87 12.93 -0.64
CA LEU A 130 12.22 13.27 -1.90
C LEU A 130 10.87 13.98 -1.70
N PHE A 131 10.22 13.73 -0.56
CA PHE A 131 8.93 14.33 -0.18
C PHE A 131 9.10 15.57 0.71
N ARG A 132 10.31 16.14 0.81
CA ARG A 132 10.53 17.39 1.54
C ARG A 132 9.83 18.54 0.84
N HIS A 133 9.30 19.47 1.63
CA HIS A 133 8.56 20.66 1.18
C HIS A 133 9.16 21.37 -0.04
N GLY A 134 10.48 21.60 -0.07
CA GLY A 134 11.15 22.26 -1.19
C GLY A 134 11.07 21.52 -2.53
N LYS A 135 10.94 20.19 -2.52
CA LYS A 135 10.76 19.36 -3.73
C LYS A 135 9.31 19.33 -4.22
N ILE A 136 8.36 19.52 -3.31
CA ILE A 136 6.94 19.57 -3.64
C ILE A 136 6.61 20.95 -4.24
N ILE A 137 7.09 22.04 -3.62
CA ILE A 137 6.82 23.42 -4.10
C ILE A 137 7.32 23.63 -5.53
N SER A 138 8.45 23.04 -5.93
CA SER A 138 8.95 23.18 -7.31
C SER A 138 7.98 22.65 -8.37
N ASN A 139 6.98 21.87 -7.95
CA ASN A 139 5.93 21.33 -8.82
C ASN A 139 4.55 21.97 -8.56
N PHE A 140 4.48 23.10 -7.84
CA PHE A 140 3.20 23.73 -7.51
C PHE A 140 2.42 24.18 -8.75
N ASP A 141 3.11 24.71 -9.77
CA ASP A 141 2.49 25.09 -11.04
C ASP A 141 1.79 23.90 -11.71
N LEU A 142 2.38 22.71 -11.67
CA LEU A 142 1.76 21.48 -12.20
C LEU A 142 0.48 21.10 -11.45
N ILE A 143 0.48 21.27 -10.12
CA ILE A 143 -0.70 21.00 -9.30
C ILE A 143 -1.83 21.97 -9.67
N ILE A 144 -1.50 23.25 -9.87
CA ILE A 144 -2.45 24.26 -10.34
C ILE A 144 -3.00 23.86 -11.71
N ASP A 145 -2.12 23.55 -12.67
CA ASP A 145 -2.52 23.19 -14.03
C ASP A 145 -3.50 22.01 -14.06
N CYS A 146 -3.22 20.93 -13.30
CA CYS A 146 -4.11 19.77 -13.21
C CYS A 146 -5.45 20.14 -12.54
N THR A 147 -5.41 21.00 -11.51
CA THR A 147 -6.61 21.45 -10.81
C THR A 147 -7.48 22.34 -11.71
N ASP A 148 -6.86 23.24 -12.46
CA ASP A 148 -7.54 24.10 -13.43
C ASP A 148 -8.14 23.28 -14.57
N GLU A 149 -7.47 22.21 -15.04
CA GLU A 149 -8.03 21.27 -16.01
C GLU A 149 -9.33 20.63 -15.49
N LEU A 150 -9.34 20.14 -14.25
CA LEU A 150 -10.55 19.61 -13.62
C LEU A 150 -11.65 20.68 -13.49
N LEU A 151 -11.31 21.87 -12.98
CA LEU A 151 -12.28 22.96 -12.79
C LEU A 151 -12.86 23.44 -14.12
N ASN A 152 -12.07 23.47 -15.19
CA ASN A 152 -12.54 23.82 -16.52
C ASN A 152 -13.49 22.76 -17.07
N ASN A 153 -13.24 21.48 -16.82
CA ASN A 153 -14.19 20.40 -17.14
C ASN A 153 -15.51 20.56 -16.38
N TRP A 154 -15.47 21.03 -15.13
CA TRP A 154 -16.69 21.32 -14.37
C TRP A 154 -17.47 22.49 -14.94
N ARG A 155 -16.76 23.55 -15.32
CA ARG A 155 -17.34 24.78 -15.87
C ARG A 155 -17.86 24.63 -17.30
N SER A 156 -17.31 23.69 -18.08
CA SER A 156 -17.75 23.43 -19.45
C SER A 156 -19.08 22.67 -19.52
N SER A 157 -19.51 22.08 -18.42
CA SER A 157 -20.84 21.47 -18.28
C SER A 157 -21.93 22.54 -18.17
N SER A 158 -23.17 22.21 -18.55
CA SER A 158 -24.28 23.17 -18.48
C SER A 158 -24.50 23.66 -17.04
N SER A 159 -25.03 24.87 -16.86
CA SER A 159 -25.34 25.44 -15.53
C SER A 159 -26.24 24.56 -14.67
N ASP A 160 -27.05 23.73 -15.33
CA ASP A 160 -28.02 22.83 -14.69
C ASP A 160 -27.45 21.42 -14.49
N HIS A 161 -26.19 21.17 -14.90
CA HIS A 161 -25.52 19.88 -14.73
C HIS A 161 -25.04 19.72 -13.29
N ILE A 162 -25.53 18.69 -12.62
CA ILE A 162 -25.05 18.28 -11.31
C ILE A 162 -23.91 17.29 -11.53
N HIS A 163 -22.69 17.70 -11.14
CA HIS A 163 -21.53 16.82 -11.14
C HIS A 163 -21.73 15.71 -10.11
N CYS A 164 -21.96 14.50 -10.60
CA CYS A 164 -22.00 13.28 -9.79
C CYS A 164 -20.60 12.64 -9.73
N ASP A 165 -20.36 11.82 -8.70
CA ASP A 165 -19.10 11.08 -8.54
C ASP A 165 -17.84 11.94 -8.32
N ILE A 166 -17.95 12.92 -7.40
CA ILE A 166 -16.83 13.78 -6.99
C ILE A 166 -15.64 12.96 -6.49
N LEU A 167 -15.87 11.81 -5.85
CA LEU A 167 -14.81 10.94 -5.38
C LEU A 167 -13.94 10.46 -6.54
N GLN A 168 -14.53 9.89 -7.60
CA GLN A 168 -13.78 9.41 -8.75
C GLN A 168 -13.03 10.54 -9.46
N GLN A 169 -13.62 11.73 -9.52
CA GLN A 169 -13.01 12.91 -10.12
C GLN A 169 -11.81 13.42 -9.32
N CYS A 170 -11.92 13.45 -7.99
CA CYS A 170 -10.79 13.75 -7.10
C CYS A 170 -9.70 12.69 -7.20
N GLN A 171 -10.04 11.40 -7.27
CA GLN A 171 -9.05 10.34 -7.47
C GLN A 171 -8.32 10.48 -8.80
N ASN A 172 -9.02 10.82 -9.88
CA ASN A 172 -8.39 11.09 -11.17
C ASN A 172 -7.44 12.30 -11.08
N LEU A 173 -7.84 13.39 -10.42
CA LEU A 173 -6.96 14.54 -10.20
C LEU A 173 -5.68 14.18 -9.44
N VAL A 174 -5.81 13.45 -8.33
CA VAL A 174 -4.64 13.07 -7.52
C VAL A 174 -3.75 12.10 -8.30
N MET A 175 -4.31 11.15 -9.04
CA MET A 175 -3.57 10.25 -9.93
C MET A 175 -2.78 11.03 -10.99
N GLU A 176 -3.40 12.03 -11.63
CA GLU A 176 -2.75 12.87 -12.64
C GLU A 176 -1.57 13.65 -12.03
N ILE A 177 -1.79 14.30 -10.89
CA ILE A 177 -0.76 15.05 -10.16
C ILE A 177 0.41 14.14 -9.79
N PHE A 178 0.15 12.97 -9.19
CA PHE A 178 1.21 12.04 -8.80
C PHE A 178 1.92 11.42 -10.01
N GLY A 179 1.21 11.19 -11.12
CA GLY A 179 1.81 10.78 -12.38
C GLY A 179 2.85 11.76 -12.87
N PHE A 180 2.50 13.04 -12.93
CA PHE A 180 3.42 14.10 -13.37
C PHE A 180 4.57 14.32 -12.38
N ILE A 181 4.26 14.55 -11.10
CA ILE A 181 5.29 14.89 -10.10
C ILE A 181 6.21 13.70 -9.84
N GLY A 182 5.65 12.51 -9.77
CA GLY A 182 6.39 11.31 -9.42
C GLY A 182 7.17 10.72 -10.57
N PHE A 183 6.52 10.58 -11.72
CA PHE A 183 6.97 9.70 -12.79
C PHE A 183 7.10 10.38 -14.14
N ASP A 184 6.87 11.70 -14.20
CA ASP A 184 6.76 12.45 -15.45
C ASP A 184 5.82 11.77 -16.46
N TYR A 185 4.71 11.23 -15.94
CA TYR A 185 3.76 10.42 -16.69
C TYR A 185 2.38 11.07 -16.73
N ASP A 186 1.91 11.38 -17.94
CA ASP A 186 0.55 11.85 -18.21
C ASP A 186 -0.39 10.63 -18.23
N PHE A 187 -1.27 10.54 -17.24
CA PHE A 187 -2.27 9.49 -17.18
C PHE A 187 -3.46 9.79 -18.08
N GLY A 188 -3.72 11.07 -18.37
CA GLY A 188 -4.86 11.53 -19.15
C GLY A 188 -6.21 11.23 -18.47
N THR A 189 -6.20 11.03 -17.15
CA THR A 189 -7.39 10.66 -16.36
C THR A 189 -8.41 11.78 -16.26
N LEU A 190 -7.97 13.04 -16.40
CA LEU A 190 -8.84 14.22 -16.43
C LEU A 190 -9.53 14.44 -17.78
N ARG A 191 -9.02 13.87 -18.86
CA ARG A 191 -9.52 14.10 -20.24
C ARG A 191 -10.63 13.15 -20.67
N GLY A 192 -11.12 12.30 -19.75
CA GLY A 192 -12.12 11.28 -20.05
C GLY A 192 -11.61 10.14 -20.94
N THR A 193 -10.29 10.09 -21.21
CA THR A 193 -9.65 8.94 -21.83
C THR A 193 -9.42 7.88 -20.77
N ASP A 194 -10.47 7.15 -20.40
CA ASP A 194 -10.37 5.98 -19.51
C ASP A 194 -9.51 4.85 -20.09
N ASN A 195 -8.91 5.04 -21.28
CA ASN A 195 -8.11 4.07 -22.00
C ASN A 195 -6.66 3.93 -21.50
N ASN A 196 -6.25 4.64 -20.45
CA ASN A 196 -4.88 4.48 -19.93
C ASN A 196 -4.71 3.11 -19.26
N GLU A 197 -3.91 2.24 -19.91
CA GLU A 197 -3.66 0.86 -19.48
C GLU A 197 -3.11 0.79 -18.04
N LEU A 198 -2.23 1.73 -17.66
CA LEU A 198 -1.64 1.78 -16.33
C LEU A 198 -2.64 2.24 -15.28
N ALA A 199 -3.44 3.28 -15.55
CA ALA A 199 -4.47 3.75 -14.62
C ALA A 199 -5.50 2.65 -14.32
N GLN A 200 -5.98 1.94 -15.36
CA GLN A 200 -6.88 0.80 -15.20
C GLN A 200 -6.22 -0.35 -14.42
N ALA A 201 -4.93 -0.61 -14.66
CA ALA A 201 -4.21 -1.63 -13.93
C ALA A 201 -4.09 -1.27 -12.44
N LEU A 202 -3.77 -0.02 -12.09
CA LEU A 202 -3.70 0.46 -10.71
C LEU A 202 -5.07 0.36 -10.01
N LYS A 203 -6.17 0.78 -10.65
CA LYS A 203 -7.54 0.62 -10.13
C LYS A 203 -7.87 -0.84 -9.81
N ASN A 204 -7.58 -1.75 -10.76
CA ASN A 204 -7.79 -3.19 -10.56
C ASN A 204 -6.91 -3.78 -9.44
N TYR A 205 -5.70 -3.26 -9.31
CA TYR A 205 -4.74 -3.69 -8.31
C TYR A 205 -5.22 -3.34 -6.90
N ILE A 206 -5.77 -2.13 -6.70
CA ILE A 206 -6.33 -1.67 -5.43
C ILE A 206 -7.61 -2.43 -5.07
N GLY A 207 -8.50 -2.70 -6.03
CA GLY A 207 -9.64 -3.58 -5.76
C GLY A 207 -9.24 -5.01 -5.33
N THR A 208 -8.05 -5.47 -5.73
CA THR A 208 -7.51 -6.76 -5.29
C THR A 208 -7.00 -6.73 -3.84
N TRP A 209 -6.53 -5.57 -3.38
CA TRP A 209 -6.14 -5.32 -1.98
C TRP A 209 -7.31 -5.55 -1.02
N GLU A 210 -8.46 -4.96 -1.31
CA GLU A 210 -9.67 -5.05 -0.47
C GLU A 210 -10.16 -6.49 -0.30
N PHE A 211 -10.00 -7.33 -1.32
CA PHE A 211 -10.29 -8.76 -1.22
C PHE A 211 -9.24 -9.50 -0.37
N GLY A 212 -7.97 -9.13 -0.51
CA GLY A 212 -6.84 -9.76 0.17
C GLY A 212 -6.85 -9.59 1.68
N SER A 213 -7.38 -8.47 2.20
CA SER A 213 -7.40 -8.20 3.66
C SER A 213 -8.20 -9.21 4.48
N TYR A 214 -9.07 -10.00 3.85
CA TYR A 214 -9.87 -11.03 4.54
C TYR A 214 -9.23 -12.43 4.50
N LEU A 215 -8.13 -12.60 3.77
CA LEU A 215 -7.47 -13.89 3.58
C LEU A 215 -6.09 -13.92 4.26
N PRO A 216 -5.66 -15.09 4.77
CA PRO A 216 -4.26 -15.33 5.12
C PRO A 216 -3.31 -15.03 3.94
N SER A 217 -2.11 -14.52 4.25
CA SER A 217 -1.09 -14.09 3.27
C SER A 217 -0.77 -15.18 2.23
N PHE A 218 -0.69 -16.45 2.65
CA PHE A 218 -0.42 -17.58 1.74
C PHE A 218 -1.58 -17.87 0.77
N LEU A 219 -2.84 -17.79 1.22
CA LEU A 219 -4.01 -17.96 0.35
C LEU A 219 -4.13 -16.79 -0.61
N PHE A 220 -3.87 -15.58 -0.13
CA PHE A 220 -3.89 -14.39 -0.97
C PHE A 220 -2.79 -14.45 -2.04
N GLY A 221 -1.57 -14.84 -1.67
CA GLY A 221 -0.49 -15.06 -2.63
C GLY A 221 -0.80 -16.16 -3.66
N ALA A 222 -1.49 -17.23 -3.26
CA ALA A 222 -1.95 -18.26 -4.19
C ALA A 222 -3.04 -17.73 -5.13
N TYR A 223 -4.00 -16.94 -4.62
CA TYR A 223 -5.03 -16.28 -5.42
C TYR A 223 -4.43 -15.38 -6.49
N LEU A 224 -3.47 -14.51 -6.13
CA LEU A 224 -2.79 -13.63 -7.07
C LEU A 224 -2.05 -14.41 -8.17
N LYS A 225 -1.40 -15.54 -7.80
CA LYS A 225 -0.68 -16.39 -8.74
C LYS A 225 -1.62 -17.16 -9.68
N LEU A 226 -2.79 -17.58 -9.21
CA LEU A 226 -3.73 -18.39 -9.98
C LEU A 226 -4.63 -17.53 -10.88
N SER A 227 -5.03 -16.35 -10.42
CA SER A 227 -5.93 -15.44 -11.14
C SER A 227 -5.25 -14.84 -12.38
N PRO A 228 -5.73 -15.14 -13.60
CA PRO A 228 -5.16 -14.56 -14.82
C PRO A 228 -5.30 -13.03 -14.86
N LYS A 229 -6.38 -12.49 -14.28
CA LYS A 229 -6.61 -11.04 -14.17
C LYS A 229 -5.50 -10.38 -13.34
N CYS A 230 -5.22 -10.91 -12.13
CA CYS A 230 -4.17 -10.38 -11.26
C CYS A 230 -2.79 -10.45 -11.90
N ARG A 231 -2.48 -11.56 -12.59
CA ARG A 231 -1.22 -11.69 -13.34
C ARG A 231 -1.10 -10.66 -14.45
N ARG A 232 -2.16 -10.42 -15.23
CA ARG A 232 -2.16 -9.40 -16.29
C ARG A 232 -1.96 -8.00 -15.71
N THR A 233 -2.68 -7.67 -14.64
CA THR A 233 -2.54 -6.39 -13.94
C THR A 233 -1.10 -6.18 -13.45
N HIS A 234 -0.52 -7.17 -12.77
CA HIS A 234 0.85 -7.07 -12.26
C HIS A 234 1.88 -6.91 -13.38
N THR A 235 1.76 -7.70 -14.45
CA THR A 235 2.66 -7.60 -15.61
C THR A 235 2.54 -6.25 -16.31
N THR A 236 1.34 -5.69 -16.40
CA THR A 236 1.09 -4.37 -17.00
C THR A 236 1.76 -3.28 -16.20
N ILE A 237 1.51 -3.22 -14.89
CA ILE A 237 2.14 -2.25 -14.00
C ILE A 237 3.66 -2.35 -14.10
N LYS A 238 4.21 -3.56 -13.92
CA LYS A 238 5.66 -3.79 -14.03
C LYS A 238 6.23 -3.29 -15.35
N ARG A 239 5.58 -3.58 -16.47
CA ARG A 239 6.02 -3.15 -17.80
C ARG A 239 6.12 -1.63 -17.89
N HIS A 240 5.13 -0.90 -17.42
CA HIS A 240 5.15 0.56 -17.45
C HIS A 240 6.22 1.14 -16.52
N LEU A 241 6.31 0.65 -15.28
CA LEU A 241 7.31 1.15 -14.34
C LEU A 241 8.73 0.87 -14.81
N TYR A 242 9.01 -0.31 -15.37
CA TYR A 242 10.31 -0.59 -15.98
C TYR A 242 10.63 0.34 -17.15
N ARG A 243 9.64 0.61 -18.02
CA ARG A 243 9.83 1.57 -19.12
C ARG A 243 10.17 2.96 -18.61
N MET A 244 9.50 3.43 -17.55
CA MET A 244 9.81 4.72 -16.94
C MET A 244 11.25 4.76 -16.39
N ILE A 245 11.68 3.68 -15.71
CA ILE A 245 13.06 3.56 -15.21
C ILE A 245 14.06 3.59 -16.39
N GLU A 246 13.80 2.84 -17.46
CA GLU A 246 14.67 2.77 -18.64
C GLU A 246 14.77 4.11 -19.36
N GLN A 247 13.65 4.81 -19.54
CA GLN A 247 13.64 6.16 -20.12
C GLN A 247 14.51 7.12 -19.31
N GLU A 248 14.36 7.11 -17.99
CA GLU A 248 15.12 7.96 -17.08
C GLU A 248 16.62 7.61 -17.02
N LEU A 249 16.99 6.36 -17.32
CA LEU A 249 18.38 5.91 -17.43
C LEU A 249 19.05 6.33 -18.75
N ILE A 250 18.29 6.41 -19.84
CA ILE A 250 18.80 6.77 -21.17
C ILE A 250 18.93 8.30 -21.33
N GLU A 251 18.16 9.07 -20.57
CA GLU A 251 18.18 10.53 -20.65
C GLU A 251 19.53 11.13 -20.26
N THR A 252 20.02 12.03 -21.12
CA THR A 252 21.29 12.73 -20.88
C THR A 252 21.16 13.74 -19.73
N PRO A 253 22.25 14.00 -18.98
CA PRO A 253 22.26 15.00 -17.92
C PRO A 253 21.80 16.40 -18.36
N GLU A 254 22.05 16.74 -19.62
CA GLU A 254 21.63 18.00 -20.26
C GLU A 254 20.11 18.07 -20.45
N SER A 255 19.49 16.99 -20.91
CA SER A 255 18.03 16.85 -21.02
C SER A 255 17.36 16.94 -19.64
N ARG A 256 17.97 16.29 -18.63
CA ARG A 256 17.50 16.32 -17.24
C ARG A 256 17.62 17.74 -16.63
N ALA A 257 18.68 18.47 -16.93
CA ALA A 257 18.88 19.85 -16.46
C ALA A 257 17.90 20.84 -17.12
N GLN A 258 17.56 20.64 -18.40
CA GLN A 258 16.58 21.46 -19.11
C GLN A 258 15.15 21.26 -18.62
N ARG A 259 14.80 20.06 -18.12
CA ARG A 259 13.45 19.75 -17.63
C ARG A 259 12.98 20.59 -16.43
N LYS A 260 13.86 21.31 -15.73
CA LYS A 260 13.58 22.17 -14.54
C LYS A 260 12.81 21.49 -13.38
N LYS A 261 12.45 20.21 -13.49
CA LYS A 261 11.62 19.45 -12.55
C LYS A 261 12.41 18.24 -12.08
N THR A 262 12.70 18.15 -10.78
CA THR A 262 13.21 16.90 -10.21
C THR A 262 12.03 15.98 -9.96
N SER A 263 11.76 15.05 -10.88
CA SER A 263 10.78 13.98 -10.68
C SER A 263 11.26 13.03 -9.58
N LEU A 264 10.31 12.35 -8.91
CA LEU A 264 10.64 11.33 -7.91
C LEU A 264 11.46 10.21 -8.56
N ILE A 265 11.10 9.80 -9.78
CA ILE A 265 11.81 8.76 -10.53
C ILE A 265 13.26 9.12 -10.82
N ALA A 266 13.57 10.34 -11.24
CA ALA A 266 14.95 10.78 -11.48
C ALA A 266 15.82 10.62 -10.22
N SER A 267 15.24 10.94 -9.05
CA SER A 267 15.93 10.84 -7.77
C SER A 267 16.10 9.38 -7.31
N LEU A 268 15.11 8.52 -7.57
CA LEU A 268 15.21 7.08 -7.30
C LEU A 268 16.25 6.42 -8.21
N VAL A 269 16.23 6.73 -9.50
CA VAL A 269 17.19 6.21 -10.49
C VAL A 269 18.61 6.68 -10.17
N ALA A 270 18.79 7.90 -9.67
CA ALA A 270 20.09 8.37 -9.19
C ALA A 270 20.65 7.58 -7.99
N SER A 271 19.81 6.83 -7.26
CA SER A 271 20.25 5.95 -6.18
C SER A 271 20.74 4.57 -6.66
N LEU A 272 20.52 4.22 -7.93
CA LEU A 272 21.03 2.99 -8.53
C LEU A 272 22.56 2.98 -8.49
N GLN A 273 23.12 1.84 -8.15
CA GLN A 273 24.57 1.62 -8.19
C GLN A 273 25.00 1.13 -9.57
N THR A 274 26.22 1.51 -10.00
CA THR A 274 26.77 1.14 -11.31
C THR A 274 26.89 -0.37 -11.50
N ASP A 275 27.15 -1.11 -10.42
CA ASP A 275 27.17 -2.57 -10.40
C ASP A 275 26.07 -3.11 -9.47
N GLU A 276 24.90 -3.36 -10.07
CA GLU A 276 23.73 -3.89 -9.36
C GLU A 276 24.00 -5.29 -8.78
N GLN A 277 24.77 -6.14 -9.48
CA GLN A 277 25.03 -7.50 -9.03
C GLN A 277 25.99 -7.54 -7.84
N ALA A 278 27.01 -6.66 -7.82
CA ALA A 278 27.88 -6.51 -6.67
C ALA A 278 27.13 -5.94 -5.47
N GLU A 279 26.23 -4.97 -5.70
CA GLU A 279 25.42 -4.37 -4.64
C GLU A 279 24.43 -5.38 -4.02
N GLU A 280 23.81 -6.24 -4.84
CA GLU A 280 22.92 -7.29 -4.36
C GLU A 280 23.61 -8.32 -3.46
N ARG A 281 24.90 -8.58 -3.69
CA ARG A 281 25.70 -9.54 -2.90
C ARG A 281 26.15 -9.00 -1.54
N LYS A 282 26.09 -7.69 -1.33
CA LYS A 282 26.47 -7.06 -0.05
C LYS A 282 25.45 -7.38 1.04
N SER A 283 25.91 -7.37 2.29
CA SER A 283 25.00 -7.38 3.42
C SER A 283 24.11 -6.12 3.42
N GLU A 284 22.91 -6.19 4.01
CA GLU A 284 21.98 -5.04 4.02
C GLU A 284 22.58 -3.78 4.67
N GLU A 285 23.54 -3.93 5.59
CA GLU A 285 24.24 -2.82 6.25
C GLU A 285 25.27 -2.14 5.35
N GLU A 286 25.83 -2.87 4.38
CA GLU A 286 26.85 -2.38 3.44
C GLU A 286 26.25 -1.80 2.15
N LYS A 287 24.96 -2.04 1.90
CA LYS A 287 24.24 -1.48 0.75
C LYS A 287 24.06 0.03 0.91
N LYS A 288 24.38 0.77 -0.15
CA LYS A 288 24.30 2.24 -0.22
C LYS A 288 23.19 2.74 -1.13
N GLY A 289 22.83 1.98 -2.16
CA GLY A 289 21.81 2.36 -3.13
C GLY A 289 20.53 1.53 -3.02
N LEU A 290 19.64 1.67 -4.01
CA LEU A 290 18.52 0.75 -4.24
C LEU A 290 18.81 -0.09 -5.47
N THR A 291 18.32 -1.33 -5.51
CA THR A 291 18.31 -2.14 -6.74
C THR A 291 17.13 -1.76 -7.64
N ARG A 292 17.14 -2.13 -8.93
CA ARG A 292 15.97 -1.91 -9.81
C ARG A 292 14.69 -2.53 -9.26
N ARG A 293 14.80 -3.69 -8.61
CA ARG A 293 13.67 -4.38 -7.99
C ARG A 293 13.13 -3.60 -6.80
N GLU A 294 14.02 -3.03 -5.99
CA GLU A 294 13.65 -2.19 -4.84
C GLU A 294 13.02 -0.88 -5.29
N ILE A 295 13.59 -0.22 -6.31
CA ILE A 295 12.99 0.98 -6.92
C ILE A 295 11.59 0.70 -7.42
N LEU A 296 11.38 -0.41 -8.13
CA LEU A 296 10.06 -0.82 -8.60
C LEU A 296 9.05 -0.96 -7.44
N GLY A 297 9.48 -1.52 -6.31
CA GLY A 297 8.67 -1.62 -5.08
C GLY A 297 8.30 -0.26 -4.52
N GLU A 298 9.24 0.68 -4.46
CA GLU A 298 9.00 2.06 -4.01
C GLU A 298 8.07 2.81 -4.97
N MET A 299 8.30 2.72 -6.28
CA MET A 299 7.44 3.34 -7.29
C MET A 299 5.99 2.84 -7.18
N LEU A 300 5.82 1.52 -7.03
CA LEU A 300 4.51 0.91 -6.84
C LEU A 300 3.83 1.39 -5.55
N MET A 301 4.59 1.47 -4.46
CA MET A 301 4.10 1.99 -3.19
C MET A 301 3.62 3.44 -3.32
N PHE A 302 4.40 4.31 -3.96
CA PHE A 302 4.02 5.72 -4.15
C PHE A 302 2.78 5.88 -5.04
N LEU A 303 2.67 5.10 -6.12
CA LEU A 303 1.50 5.13 -7.00
C LEU A 303 0.24 4.67 -6.30
N ILE A 304 0.32 3.63 -5.48
CA ILE A 304 -0.84 3.12 -4.74
C ILE A 304 -1.22 4.07 -3.60
N ALA A 305 -0.24 4.65 -2.91
CA ALA A 305 -0.48 5.59 -1.82
C ALA A 305 -1.02 6.94 -2.32
N GLY A 306 -0.69 7.32 -3.55
CA GLY A 306 -1.20 8.52 -4.24
C GLY A 306 -2.52 8.30 -4.98
N PHE A 307 -3.14 7.13 -4.92
CA PHE A 307 -4.46 6.87 -5.49
C PHE A 307 -5.55 6.94 -4.42
#